data_AF-A0A8C0Z7X8-F1
#
_entry.id   AF-A0A8C0Z7X8-F1
#
_cell.length_a   1.000
_cell.length_b   1.000
_cell.length_c   1.000
_cell.angle_alpha   90.00
_cell.angle_beta   90.00
_cell.angle_gamma   90.00
#
_symmetry.space_group_name_H-M   'P 1'
#
loop_
_entity.id
_entity.type
_entity.pdbx_description
1 polymer ?
#
loop_
_entity_poly.entity_id
_entity_poly.type
_entity_poly.pdbx_seq_one_letter_code
_entity_poly.pdbx_strand_id
1 'polypeptide(L)'
;VFSSKKTPKFPFFFVIQYQTVRYDVLPLSPISRNRLNQVKRKILVLDLDETLIHSHHDGVLRPTVRPGTPPDFILKVVIDKHPVRFFVHKRPHVDFFLEVVSQWYELVVFTASMEIYGCAVADRLDNNRCILGRRYYRQVRDTPGQVRDTWTDTPVYTP
;
A
#
# COMPACT_ATOMS: atom_id res chain seq x y z
N VAL A 1 48.53 -35.61 13.20
CA VAL A 1 47.83 -34.73 14.17
C VAL A 1 47.85 -33.31 13.60
N PHE A 2 46.64 -32.78 13.39
CA PHE A 2 46.24 -31.43 12.90
C PHE A 2 46.58 -30.97 11.48
N SER A 3 45.58 -31.21 10.62
CA SER A 3 45.16 -30.34 9.51
C SER A 3 44.74 -28.95 10.04
N SER A 4 45.16 -27.86 9.38
CA SER A 4 44.57 -26.53 9.57
C SER A 4 44.45 -25.76 8.24
N LYS A 5 43.31 -25.99 7.58
CA LYS A 5 42.42 -25.08 6.84
C LYS A 5 43.03 -23.85 6.14
N LYS A 6 43.08 -23.91 4.80
CA LYS A 6 43.06 -22.73 3.92
C LYS A 6 41.70 -22.04 4.06
N THR A 7 41.69 -20.76 4.45
CA THR A 7 40.49 -19.91 4.44
C THR A 7 40.11 -19.57 2.99
N PRO A 8 38.87 -19.80 2.54
CA PRO A 8 38.44 -19.32 1.23
C PRO A 8 38.27 -17.79 1.29
N LYS A 9 39.00 -17.07 0.42
CA LYS A 9 38.70 -15.68 0.10
C LYS A 9 37.43 -15.67 -0.74
N PHE A 10 36.28 -15.49 -0.09
CA PHE A 10 35.04 -15.22 -0.81
C PHE A 10 35.22 -13.91 -1.60
N PRO A 11 34.85 -13.85 -2.89
CA PRO A 11 34.79 -12.58 -3.58
C PRO A 11 33.73 -11.76 -2.85
N PHE A 12 34.12 -10.58 -2.37
CA PHE A 12 33.16 -9.56 -1.97
C PHE A 12 32.30 -9.28 -3.20
N PHE A 13 31.10 -9.84 -3.22
CA PHE A 13 30.09 -9.45 -4.17
C PHE A 13 29.90 -7.95 -3.99
N PHE A 14 30.30 -7.17 -5.00
CA PHE A 14 29.88 -5.79 -5.12
C PHE A 14 28.35 -5.81 -5.05
N VAL A 15 27.81 -5.37 -3.91
CA VAL A 15 26.41 -4.97 -3.86
C VAL A 15 26.34 -3.82 -4.85
N ILE A 16 25.73 -4.06 -6.01
CA ILE A 16 25.36 -3.00 -6.94
C ILE A 16 24.43 -2.10 -6.13
N GLN A 17 24.97 -1.00 -5.61
CA GLN A 17 24.16 0.08 -5.09
C GLN A 17 23.40 0.62 -6.28
N TYR A 18 22.12 0.26 -6.40
CA TYR A 18 21.23 0.93 -7.33
C TYR A 18 21.29 2.42 -6.99
N GLN A 19 21.78 3.22 -7.92
CA GLN A 19 21.69 4.66 -7.82
C GLN A 19 20.22 4.99 -7.57
N THR A 20 19.90 5.52 -6.39
CA THR A 20 18.54 5.92 -6.08
C THR A 20 18.16 7.00 -7.07
N VAL A 21 17.34 6.67 -8.08
CA VAL A 21 16.77 7.67 -8.99
C VAL A 21 15.97 8.61 -8.10
N ARG A 22 16.46 9.84 -7.97
CA ARG A 22 15.74 10.91 -7.28
C ARG A 22 14.77 11.49 -8.28
N TYR A 23 13.49 11.43 -7.95
CA TYR A 23 12.45 12.07 -8.72
C TYR A 23 12.08 13.38 -8.03
N ASP A 24 12.21 14.48 -8.74
CA ASP A 24 11.78 15.79 -8.24
C ASP A 24 10.26 15.92 -8.42
N VAL A 25 9.58 16.33 -7.35
CA VAL A 25 8.15 16.63 -7.40
C VAL A 25 7.99 17.98 -8.06
N LEU A 26 7.64 17.97 -9.34
CA LEU A 26 7.34 19.19 -10.08
C LEU A 26 5.88 19.59 -9.88
N PRO A 27 5.60 20.86 -9.55
CA PRO A 27 4.23 21.35 -9.45
C PRO A 27 3.59 21.42 -10.83
N LEU A 28 2.25 21.35 -10.87
CA LEU A 28 1.49 21.62 -12.10
C LEU A 28 1.86 22.97 -12.73
N SER A 29 2.03 22.96 -14.05
CA SER A 29 2.15 24.20 -14.82
C SER A 29 0.89 25.07 -14.67
N PRO A 30 0.99 26.40 -14.84
CA PRO A 30 -0.19 27.28 -14.81
C PRO A 30 -1.30 26.85 -15.79
N ILE A 31 -0.93 26.37 -16.98
CA ILE A 31 -1.87 25.89 -18.00
C ILE A 31 -2.60 24.63 -17.52
N SER A 32 -1.87 23.67 -16.96
CA SER A 32 -2.43 22.43 -16.42
C SER A 32 -3.37 22.71 -15.24
N ARG A 33 -2.95 23.58 -14.31
CA ARG A 33 -3.77 23.99 -13.16
C ARG A 33 -5.06 24.67 -13.61
N ASN A 34 -4.97 25.62 -14.55
CA ASN A 34 -6.16 26.30 -15.08
C ASN A 34 -7.14 25.31 -15.73
N ARG A 35 -6.63 24.37 -16.53
CA ARG A 35 -7.47 23.33 -17.14
C ARG A 35 -8.16 22.47 -16.06
N LEU A 36 -7.43 22.01 -15.05
CA LEU A 36 -8.00 21.19 -13.97
C LEU A 36 -9.00 21.96 -13.07
N ASN A 37 -8.96 23.30 -13.06
CA ASN A 37 -9.98 24.11 -12.40
C ASN A 37 -11.25 24.28 -13.26
N GLN A 38 -11.12 24.16 -14.58
CA GLN A 38 -12.24 24.29 -15.53
C GLN A 38 -13.00 22.98 -15.73
N VAL A 39 -12.31 21.83 -15.59
CA VAL A 39 -12.92 20.51 -15.78
C VAL A 39 -12.79 19.65 -14.54
N LYS A 40 -13.75 18.76 -14.32
CA LYS A 40 -13.66 17.77 -13.25
C LYS A 40 -12.43 16.88 -13.46
N ARG A 41 -11.64 16.70 -12.40
CA ARG A 41 -10.51 15.76 -12.38
C ARG A 41 -11.02 14.35 -12.65
N LYS A 42 -10.25 13.59 -13.45
CA LYS A 42 -10.53 12.16 -13.66
C LYS A 42 -10.27 11.40 -12.36
N ILE A 43 -10.97 10.29 -12.18
CA ILE A 43 -10.76 9.37 -11.06
C ILE A 43 -9.66 8.37 -11.45
N LEU A 44 -8.68 8.19 -10.57
CA LEU A 44 -7.70 7.11 -10.66
C LEU A 44 -7.97 6.12 -9.53
N VAL A 45 -8.43 4.93 -9.91
CA VAL A 45 -8.70 3.84 -8.97
C VAL A 45 -7.40 3.07 -8.72
N LEU A 46 -7.06 2.87 -7.45
CA LEU A 46 -5.82 2.26 -7.00
C LEU A 46 -6.11 1.02 -6.14
N ASP A 47 -5.50 -0.10 -6.49
CA ASP A 47 -5.41 -1.27 -5.62
C ASP A 47 -4.21 -1.13 -4.65
N LEU A 48 -4.20 -1.91 -3.56
CA LEU A 48 -3.17 -1.86 -2.52
C LEU A 48 -2.15 -3.00 -2.66
N ASP A 49 -2.59 -4.23 -2.37
CA ASP A 49 -1.71 -5.41 -2.29
C ASP A 49 -1.20 -5.81 -3.68
N GLU A 50 0.10 -6.08 -3.78
CA GLU A 50 0.82 -6.34 -5.03
C GLU A 50 0.74 -5.21 -6.08
N THR A 51 0.24 -4.03 -5.68
CA THR A 51 0.14 -2.84 -6.54
C THR A 51 0.93 -1.66 -5.98
N LEU A 52 0.58 -1.18 -4.78
CA LEU A 52 1.26 -0.08 -4.08
C LEU A 52 2.16 -0.59 -2.95
N ILE A 53 1.82 -1.75 -2.39
CA ILE A 53 2.55 -2.39 -1.30
C ILE A 53 2.65 -3.89 -1.51
N HIS A 54 3.53 -4.51 -0.76
CA HIS A 54 3.56 -5.96 -0.52
C HIS A 54 3.50 -6.18 0.99
N SER A 55 2.72 -7.15 1.47
CA SER A 55 2.67 -7.46 2.90
C SER A 55 2.59 -8.95 3.18
N HIS A 56 3.02 -9.32 4.38
CA HIS A 56 2.85 -10.67 4.93
C HIS A 56 2.55 -10.58 6.43
N HIS A 57 1.92 -11.61 6.96
CA HIS A 57 1.58 -11.70 8.39
C HIS A 57 2.39 -12.79 9.09
N ASP A 58 2.42 -12.72 10.42
CA ASP A 58 3.09 -13.72 11.27
C ASP A 58 2.75 -15.16 10.83
N GLY A 59 3.76 -15.99 10.62
CA GLY A 59 3.60 -17.40 10.24
C GLY A 59 3.62 -17.72 8.75
N VAL A 60 3.61 -16.71 7.86
CA VAL A 60 3.73 -16.91 6.41
C VAL A 60 5.01 -16.25 5.89
N LEU A 61 6.09 -17.03 5.79
CA LEU A 61 7.30 -16.62 5.09
C LEU A 61 7.03 -16.61 3.57
N ARG A 62 6.92 -15.42 2.97
CA ARG A 62 6.93 -15.27 1.52
C ARG A 62 8.32 -14.83 1.07
N PRO A 63 9.04 -15.63 0.25
CA PRO A 63 10.40 -15.30 -0.20
C PRO A 63 10.45 -14.20 -1.28
N THR A 64 9.36 -13.46 -1.50
CA THR A 64 9.26 -12.36 -2.47
C THR A 64 10.14 -11.16 -2.10
N VAL A 65 10.46 -11.02 -0.81
CA VAL A 65 11.39 -10.00 -0.31
C VAL A 65 12.69 -10.67 0.10
N ARG A 66 13.84 -10.04 -0.23
CA ARG A 66 15.15 -10.55 0.16
C ARG A 66 15.20 -10.77 1.68
N PRO A 67 15.61 -11.97 2.15
CA PRO A 67 15.72 -12.25 3.58
C PRO A 67 16.52 -11.16 4.30
N GLY A 68 15.97 -10.65 5.41
CA GLY A 68 16.58 -9.58 6.21
C GLY A 68 16.23 -8.16 5.78
N THR A 69 15.44 -7.95 4.72
CA THR A 69 14.94 -6.60 4.39
C THR A 69 13.90 -6.16 5.44
N PRO A 70 14.15 -5.10 6.21
CA PRO A 70 13.19 -4.62 7.19
C PRO A 70 11.91 -4.12 6.51
N PRO A 71 10.74 -4.25 7.15
CA PRO A 71 9.50 -3.64 6.67
C PRO A 71 9.56 -2.11 6.78
N ASP A 72 8.85 -1.41 5.91
CA ASP A 72 8.68 0.05 5.99
C ASP A 72 7.79 0.45 7.16
N PHE A 73 6.77 -0.37 7.45
CA PHE A 73 5.94 -0.22 8.64
C PHE A 73 5.28 -1.55 9.03
N ILE A 74 4.86 -1.62 10.29
CA ILE A 74 4.17 -2.78 10.85
C ILE A 74 2.78 -2.34 11.29
N LEU A 75 1.74 -3.04 10.81
CA LEU A 75 0.37 -2.85 11.26
C LEU A 75 -0.01 -3.92 12.27
N LYS A 76 -0.77 -3.53 13.29
CA LYS A 76 -1.34 -4.43 14.29
C LYS A 76 -2.85 -4.27 14.23
N VAL A 77 -3.55 -5.30 13.76
CA VAL A 77 -5.02 -5.30 13.65
C VAL A 77 -5.58 -6.52 14.36
N VAL A 78 -6.84 -6.44 14.80
CA VAL A 78 -7.53 -7.56 15.45
C VAL A 78 -8.53 -8.14 14.47
N ILE A 79 -8.35 -9.40 14.09
CA ILE A 79 -9.25 -10.14 13.20
C ILE A 79 -9.85 -11.28 14.01
N ASP A 80 -11.17 -11.37 14.10
CA ASP A 80 -11.88 -12.40 14.88
C ASP A 80 -11.34 -12.59 16.31
N LYS A 81 -11.08 -11.46 17.00
CA LYS A 81 -10.48 -11.39 18.36
C LYS A 81 -9.01 -11.84 18.46
N HIS A 82 -8.37 -12.19 17.35
CA HIS A 82 -6.96 -12.56 17.30
C HIS A 82 -6.12 -11.37 16.81
N PRO A 83 -5.09 -10.93 17.56
CA PRO A 83 -4.19 -9.90 17.09
C PRO A 83 -3.29 -10.45 15.98
N VAL A 84 -3.30 -9.80 14.83
CA VAL A 84 -2.48 -10.14 13.65
C VAL A 84 -1.55 -8.97 13.34
N ARG A 85 -0.27 -9.28 13.13
CA ARG A 85 0.73 -8.32 12.67
C ARG A 85 0.96 -8.47 11.18
N PHE A 86 0.93 -7.36 10.45
CA PHE A 86 1.31 -7.29 9.05
C PHE A 86 2.61 -6.50 8.92
N PHE A 87 3.59 -7.12 8.27
CA PHE A 87 4.84 -6.49 7.87
C PHE A 87 4.65 -5.97 6.45
N VAL A 88 4.72 -4.65 6.27
CA VAL A 88 4.38 -4.00 5.00
C VAL A 88 5.64 -3.41 4.38
N HIS A 89 5.87 -3.75 3.12
CA HIS A 89 6.89 -3.20 2.25
C HIS A 89 6.21 -2.31 1.21
N LYS A 90 6.69 -1.08 1.09
CA LYS A 90 6.22 -0.13 0.11
C LYS A 90 6.81 -0.49 -1.25
N ARG A 91 6.00 -0.38 -2.31
CA ARG A 91 6.55 -0.42 -3.66
C ARG A 91 7.53 0.75 -3.80
N PRO A 92 8.73 0.52 -4.36
CA PRO A 92 9.68 1.60 -4.59
C PRO A 92 9.00 2.79 -5.29
N HIS A 93 9.25 3.99 -4.78
CA HIS A 93 8.70 5.26 -5.28
C HIS A 93 7.19 5.46 -5.10
N VAL A 94 6.49 4.65 -4.28
CA VAL A 94 5.04 4.82 -4.05
C VAL A 94 4.67 6.21 -3.52
N ASP A 95 5.48 6.80 -2.64
CA ASP A 95 5.21 8.14 -2.11
C ASP A 95 5.28 9.21 -3.20
N PHE A 96 6.33 9.14 -4.01
CA PHE A 96 6.52 10.02 -5.15
C PHE A 96 5.39 9.86 -6.16
N PHE A 97 5.02 8.61 -6.48
CA PHE A 97 3.90 8.31 -7.35
C PHE A 97 2.62 8.97 -6.83
N LEU A 98 2.25 8.75 -5.57
CA LEU A 98 1.06 9.33 -4.95
C LEU A 98 1.11 10.87 -4.94
N GLU A 99 2.27 11.46 -4.67
CA GLU A 99 2.47 12.91 -4.70
C GLU A 99 2.25 13.51 -6.10
N VAL A 100 2.72 12.83 -7.15
CA VAL A 100 2.52 13.30 -8.53
C VAL A 100 1.07 13.10 -8.96
N VAL A 101 0.52 11.89 -8.85
CA VAL A 101 -0.82 11.60 -9.40
C VAL A 101 -1.93 12.32 -8.65
N SER A 102 -1.76 12.60 -7.35
CA SER A 102 -2.71 13.41 -6.55
C SER A 102 -2.77 14.89 -6.94
N GLN A 103 -1.90 15.36 -7.84
CA GLN A 103 -2.06 16.67 -8.48
C GLN A 103 -3.03 16.62 -9.68
N TRP A 104 -3.11 15.47 -10.37
CA TRP A 104 -3.88 15.32 -11.61
C TRP A 104 -5.24 14.64 -11.41
N TYR A 105 -5.30 13.60 -10.57
CA TYR A 105 -6.48 12.73 -10.40
C TYR A 105 -7.10 12.77 -9.02
N GLU A 106 -8.42 12.61 -8.92
CA GLU A 106 -9.04 12.23 -7.66
C GLU A 106 -8.72 10.76 -7.40
N LEU A 107 -8.02 10.45 -6.30
CA LEU A 107 -7.58 9.09 -6.02
C LEU A 107 -8.64 8.34 -5.21
N VAL A 108 -8.89 7.10 -5.63
CA VAL A 108 -9.85 6.22 -4.98
C VAL A 108 -9.17 4.89 -4.70
N VAL A 109 -9.19 4.43 -3.46
CA VAL A 109 -8.72 3.07 -3.13
C VAL A 109 -9.85 2.09 -3.43
N PHE A 110 -9.56 1.06 -4.19
CA PHE A 110 -10.47 -0.06 -4.45
C PHE A 110 -9.68 -1.35 -4.40
N THR A 111 -9.92 -2.17 -3.38
CA THR A 111 -9.09 -3.34 -3.12
C THR A 111 -9.91 -4.53 -2.63
N ALA A 112 -9.41 -5.74 -2.91
CA ALA A 112 -10.01 -6.99 -2.44
C ALA A 112 -9.69 -7.30 -0.96
N SER A 113 -8.90 -6.47 -0.29
CA SER A 113 -8.50 -6.67 1.09
C SER A 113 -9.63 -6.35 2.09
N MET A 114 -9.51 -6.85 3.32
CA MET A 114 -10.46 -6.54 4.40
C MET A 114 -10.35 -5.07 4.79
N GLU A 115 -11.49 -4.44 5.14
CA GLU A 115 -11.54 -3.02 5.51
C GLU A 115 -10.57 -2.66 6.64
N ILE A 116 -10.53 -3.43 7.73
CA ILE A 116 -9.65 -3.13 8.87
C ILE A 116 -8.16 -3.08 8.51
N TYR A 117 -7.73 -3.91 7.56
CA TYR A 117 -6.36 -3.92 7.07
C TYR A 117 -6.14 -2.83 6.01
N GLY A 118 -7.01 -2.77 5.00
CA GLY A 118 -6.87 -1.85 3.88
C GLY A 118 -6.98 -0.38 4.29
N CYS A 119 -7.81 -0.08 5.29
CA CYS A 119 -7.91 1.27 5.88
C CYS A 119 -6.61 1.67 6.56
N ALA A 120 -6.05 0.79 7.40
CA ALA A 120 -4.79 1.05 8.09
C ALA A 120 -3.59 1.22 7.12
N VAL A 121 -3.55 0.45 6.03
CA VAL A 121 -2.54 0.64 4.96
C VAL A 121 -2.74 2.00 4.27
N ALA A 122 -3.96 2.31 3.86
CA ALA A 122 -4.26 3.55 3.16
C ALA A 122 -3.93 4.78 4.01
N ASP A 123 -4.23 4.76 5.31
CA ASP A 123 -3.85 5.84 6.23
C ASP A 123 -2.35 6.04 6.31
N ARG A 124 -1.59 4.94 6.33
CA ARG A 124 -0.13 4.99 6.40
C ARG A 124 0.51 5.54 5.12
N LEU A 125 -0.08 5.25 3.96
CA LEU A 125 0.34 5.80 2.67
C LEU A 125 -0.12 7.25 2.46
N ASP A 126 -1.32 7.58 2.95
CA ASP A 126 -1.89 8.93 2.86
C ASP A 126 -1.08 9.93 3.70
N ASN A 127 -0.65 9.52 4.90
CA ASN A 127 0.15 10.33 5.82
C ASN A 127 -0.49 11.70 6.12
N ASN A 128 -1.80 11.71 6.39
CA ASN A 128 -2.64 12.88 6.70
C ASN A 128 -2.72 13.93 5.57
N ARG A 129 -2.48 13.53 4.32
CA ARG A 129 -2.63 14.41 3.15
C ARG A 129 -4.08 14.46 2.64
N CYS A 130 -4.94 13.55 3.10
CA CYS A 130 -6.33 13.41 2.68
C CYS A 130 -6.51 13.18 1.16
N ILE A 131 -5.50 12.59 0.50
CA ILE A 131 -5.53 12.30 -0.94
C ILE A 131 -6.21 10.95 -1.24
N LEU A 132 -6.23 10.03 -0.28
CA LEU A 132 -6.88 8.71 -0.39
C LEU A 132 -8.22 8.67 0.38
N GLY A 133 -8.99 9.75 0.43
CA GLY A 133 -10.20 9.83 1.28
C GLY A 133 -11.35 8.90 0.88
N ARG A 134 -11.47 8.56 -0.41
CA ARG A 134 -12.52 7.65 -0.90
C ARG A 134 -11.96 6.25 -1.07
N ARG A 135 -12.56 5.27 -0.37
CA ARG A 135 -12.02 3.91 -0.26
C ARG A 135 -13.13 2.87 -0.31
N TYR A 136 -12.87 1.77 -0.99
CA TYR A 136 -13.77 0.63 -1.13
C TYR A 136 -13.01 -0.67 -0.88
N TYR A 137 -13.59 -1.51 -0.04
CA TYR A 137 -12.99 -2.75 0.43
C TYR A 137 -13.89 -3.94 0.12
N ARG A 138 -13.35 -5.14 0.22
CA ARG A 138 -14.17 -6.36 0.17
C ARG A 138 -15.10 -6.38 1.38
N GLN A 139 -16.41 -6.45 1.09
CA GLN A 139 -17.42 -6.68 2.12
C GLN A 139 -17.17 -8.02 2.80
N VAL A 140 -17.04 -8.01 4.12
CA VAL A 140 -17.09 -9.22 4.93
C VAL A 140 -18.57 -9.56 5.08
N ARG A 141 -18.96 -10.80 4.73
CA ARG A 141 -20.28 -11.29 5.14
C ARG A 141 -20.21 -11.54 6.63
N ASP A 142 -20.59 -10.54 7.41
CA ASP A 142 -21.10 -10.83 8.73
C ASP A 142 -22.40 -11.64 8.56
N THR A 143 -22.61 -12.56 9.49
CA THR A 143 -23.81 -13.35 9.79
C THR A 143 -25.12 -12.85 9.14
N PRO A 144 -26.02 -13.74 8.65
CA PRO A 144 -27.25 -13.30 7.96
C PRO A 144 -28.03 -12.31 8.83
N GLY A 145 -28.21 -11.07 8.36
CA GLY A 145 -29.06 -10.09 9.02
C GLY A 145 -28.59 -8.63 9.03
N GLN A 146 -27.37 -8.30 8.59
CA GLN A 146 -26.96 -6.89 8.55
C GLN A 146 -26.01 -6.58 7.39
N VAL A 147 -26.56 -6.55 6.18
CA VAL A 147 -25.88 -5.96 5.03
C VAL A 147 -26.12 -4.45 5.08
N ARG A 148 -25.07 -3.66 5.35
CA ARG A 148 -25.08 -2.23 5.03
C ARG A 148 -24.57 -2.07 3.61
N ASP A 149 -25.45 -1.72 2.70
CA ASP A 149 -25.06 -1.26 1.36
C ASP A 149 -24.43 0.12 1.48
N THR A 150 -23.11 0.17 1.52
CA THR A 150 -22.32 1.41 1.57
C THR A 150 -22.33 2.19 0.23
N TRP A 151 -23.23 1.82 -0.69
CA TRP A 151 -23.32 2.42 -2.02
C TRP A 151 -24.37 3.52 -2.13
N THR A 152 -25.36 3.60 -1.22
CA THR A 152 -26.51 4.50 -1.40
C THR A 152 -27.01 5.21 -0.14
N ASP A 153 -26.40 5.05 1.04
CA ASP A 153 -26.95 5.57 2.31
C ASP A 153 -28.44 5.18 2.54
N THR A 154 -28.89 4.08 1.93
CA THR A 154 -30.25 3.53 2.16
C THR A 154 -30.16 2.19 2.87
N PRO A 155 -30.93 1.97 3.95
CA PRO A 155 -31.00 0.67 4.58
C PRO A 155 -31.67 -0.33 3.61
N VAL A 156 -31.00 -1.46 3.38
CA VAL A 156 -31.58 -2.61 2.69
C VAL A 156 -32.42 -3.37 3.71
N TYR A 157 -33.74 -3.36 3.51
CA TYR A 157 -34.61 -4.31 4.18
C TYR A 157 -34.73 -5.54 3.27
N THR A 158 -34.21 -6.68 3.72
CA THR A 158 -34.49 -7.96 3.06
C THR A 158 -35.88 -8.46 3.49
N PRO A 159 -36.66 -9.08 2.58
CA PRO A 159 -37.95 -9.68 2.92
C PRO A 159 -37.84 -10.85 3.89
#